data_AF-A0A4Y3UQI6-F1
#
_entry.id   AF-A0A4Y3UQI6-F1
#
_cell.length_a   1.000
_cell.length_b   1.000
_cell.length_c   1.000
_cell.angle_alpha   90.00
_cell.angle_beta   90.00
_cell.angle_gamma   90.00
#
_symmetry.space_group_name_H-M   'P 1'
#
loop_
_entity.id
_entity.type
_entity.pdbx_description
1 polymer ?
#
loop_
_entity_poly.entity_id
_entity_poly.type
_entity_poly.pdbx_seq_one_letter_code
_entity_poly.pdbx_strand_id
1 'polypeptide(L)'
;MSEIDPELVAAVREAWSRALGIDASSIDPETSDFFDIGGYSLLALQVIGGLIEHSDAASKERSFEIEGRLVEDLFQQPFCVAQARILQEERVVISESQANAS
;
A
#
# COMPACT_ATOMS: atom_id res chain seq x y z
N MET A 1 2.14 -19.09 3.20
CA MET A 1 1.52 -17.79 2.89
C MET A 1 1.26 -17.14 4.23
N SER A 2 2.04 -16.11 4.60
CA SER A 2 1.69 -15.32 5.77
C SER A 2 0.36 -14.64 5.50
N GLU A 3 -0.54 -14.68 6.48
CA GLU A 3 -1.76 -13.90 6.47
C GLU A 3 -1.37 -12.41 6.33
N ILE A 4 -1.99 -11.70 5.38
CA ILE A 4 -1.77 -10.26 5.23
C ILE A 4 -2.50 -9.57 6.39
N ASP A 5 -1.85 -8.60 7.02
CA ASP A 5 -2.39 -7.83 8.13
C ASP A 5 -3.68 -7.12 7.68
N PRO A 6 -4.85 -7.45 8.27
CA PRO A 6 -6.11 -6.84 7.88
C PRO A 6 -6.13 -5.33 8.13
N GLU A 7 -5.33 -4.81 9.06
CA GLU A 7 -5.22 -3.37 9.28
C GLU A 7 -4.52 -2.67 8.11
N LEU A 8 -3.50 -3.31 7.50
CA LEU A 8 -2.85 -2.78 6.30
C LEU A 8 -3.78 -2.81 5.10
N VAL A 9 -4.55 -3.88 4.94
CA VAL A 9 -5.57 -3.97 3.88
C VAL A 9 -6.60 -2.86 4.02
N ALA A 10 -7.10 -2.62 5.24
CA ALA A 10 -8.02 -1.53 5.51
C ALA A 10 -7.39 -0.16 5.20
N ALA A 11 -6.13 0.07 5.57
CA ALA A 11 -5.43 1.32 5.28
C ALA A 11 -5.31 1.60 3.78
N VAL A 12 -4.97 0.58 2.97
CA VAL A 12 -4.92 0.69 1.50
C VAL A 12 -6.29 1.00 0.93
N ARG A 13 -7.32 0.27 1.36
CA ARG A 13 -8.71 0.46 0.93
C ARG A 13 -9.21 1.88 1.21
N GLU A 14 -8.91 2.41 2.39
CA GLU A 14 -9.23 3.79 2.78
C GLU A 14 -8.48 4.82 1.93
N ALA A 15 -7.21 4.58 1.62
CA ALA A 15 -6.46 5.47 0.72
C ALA A 15 -7.08 5.50 -0.69
N TRP A 16 -7.51 4.34 -1.21
CA TRP A 16 -8.18 4.25 -2.50
C TRP A 16 -9.53 4.95 -2.50
N SER A 17 -10.36 4.69 -1.48
CA SER A 17 -11.65 5.35 -1.30
C SER A 17 -11.52 6.88 -1.37
N ARG A 18 -10.53 7.44 -0.66
CA ARG A 18 -10.25 8.89 -0.69
C ARG A 18 -9.80 9.40 -2.05
N ALA A 19 -8.94 8.66 -2.75
CA ALA A 19 -8.42 9.08 -4.06
C ALA A 19 -9.47 8.97 -5.18
N LEU A 20 -10.25 7.90 -5.17
CA LEU A 20 -11.30 7.62 -6.17
C LEU A 20 -12.59 8.40 -5.90
N GLY A 21 -12.81 8.85 -4.67
CA GLY A 21 -14.04 9.51 -4.25
C GLY A 21 -15.24 8.55 -4.18
N ILE A 22 -14.99 7.28 -3.89
CA ILE A 22 -16.02 6.23 -3.75
C ILE A 22 -16.01 5.65 -2.33
N ASP A 23 -17.10 4.98 -1.94
CA ASP A 23 -17.22 4.37 -0.62
C ASP A 23 -16.26 3.18 -0.46
N ALA A 24 -15.49 3.13 0.62
CA ALA A 24 -14.57 2.03 0.90
C ALA A 24 -15.28 0.67 0.82
N SER A 25 -16.52 0.55 1.33
CA SER A 25 -17.31 -0.69 1.31
C SER A 25 -17.55 -1.27 -0.09
N SER A 26 -17.47 -0.45 -1.14
CA SER A 26 -17.59 -0.88 -2.54
C SER A 26 -16.31 -1.47 -3.15
N ILE A 27 -15.16 -1.30 -2.48
CA ILE A 27 -13.86 -1.78 -2.93
C ILE A 27 -13.62 -3.15 -2.29
N ASP A 28 -13.72 -4.23 -3.05
CA ASP A 28 -13.32 -5.56 -2.59
C ASP A 28 -11.77 -5.67 -2.61
N PRO A 29 -11.13 -5.99 -1.47
CA PRO A 29 -9.67 -5.94 -1.38
C PRO A 29 -8.91 -6.89 -2.31
N GLU A 30 -9.51 -8.01 -2.69
CA GLU A 30 -8.88 -9.08 -3.47
C GLU A 30 -9.23 -9.00 -4.96
N THR A 31 -10.38 -8.41 -5.29
CA THR A 31 -10.95 -8.50 -6.64
C THR A 31 -11.23 -7.16 -7.30
N SER A 32 -11.29 -6.06 -6.55
CA SER A 32 -11.46 -4.74 -7.16
C SER A 32 -10.14 -4.25 -7.74
N ASP A 33 -10.10 -4.19 -9.07
CA ASP A 33 -9.01 -3.60 -9.83
C ASP A 33 -9.08 -2.07 -9.75
N PHE A 34 -7.99 -1.43 -9.29
CA PHE A 34 -7.90 0.02 -9.15
C PHE A 34 -8.28 0.79 -10.41
N PHE A 35 -7.86 0.33 -11.58
CA PHE A 35 -8.06 1.02 -12.84
C PHE A 35 -9.48 0.79 -13.38
N ASP A 36 -10.03 -0.41 -13.17
CA ASP A 36 -11.42 -0.71 -13.59
C ASP A 36 -12.46 0.09 -12.79
N ILE A 37 -12.17 0.42 -11.53
CA ILE A 37 -13.06 1.23 -10.67
C ILE A 37 -12.85 2.75 -10.81
N GLY A 38 -12.10 3.19 -11.83
CA GLY A 38 -11.92 4.60 -12.18
C GLY A 38 -10.57 5.21 -11.81
N GLY A 39 -9.62 4.40 -11.36
CA GLY A 39 -8.25 4.81 -11.07
C GLY A 39 -7.44 5.16 -12.31
N TYR A 40 -6.48 6.07 -12.16
CA TYR A 40 -5.49 6.42 -13.18
C TYR A 40 -4.18 6.83 -12.52
N SER A 41 -3.12 7.00 -13.32
CA SER A 41 -1.74 7.17 -12.82
C SER A 41 -1.58 8.29 -11.79
N LEU A 42 -2.31 9.41 -11.93
CA LEU A 42 -2.23 10.49 -10.93
C LEU A 42 -2.88 10.10 -9.61
N LEU A 43 -4.03 9.41 -9.63
CA LEU A 43 -4.68 8.90 -8.41
C LEU A 43 -3.81 7.83 -7.74
N ALA A 44 -3.16 6.97 -8.52
CA ALA A 44 -2.20 5.99 -8.01
C ALA A 44 -1.09 6.66 -7.19
N LEU A 45 -0.48 7.72 -7.72
CA LEU A 45 0.54 8.49 -6.99
C LEU A 45 -0.03 9.12 -5.70
N GLN A 46 -1.27 9.62 -5.72
CA GLN A 46 -1.92 10.18 -4.54
C GLN A 46 -2.19 9.13 -3.45
N VAL A 47 -2.66 7.94 -3.85
CA VAL A 47 -2.83 6.80 -2.94
C VAL A 47 -1.50 6.50 -2.24
N ILE A 48 -0.44 6.36 -3.02
CA ILE A 48 0.87 5.92 -2.53
C ILE A 48 1.49 6.98 -1.62
N GLY A 49 1.42 8.27 -1.99
CA GLY A 49 1.85 9.35 -1.11
C GLY A 49 1.10 9.34 0.23
N GLY A 50 -0.23 9.10 0.20
CA GLY A 50 -1.04 8.98 1.40
C GLY A 50 -0.66 7.78 2.28
N LEU A 51 -0.29 6.64 1.68
CA LEU A 51 0.17 5.46 2.42
C LEU A 51 1.53 5.69 3.08
N ILE A 52 2.45 6.35 2.38
CA ILE A 52 3.80 6.62 2.88
C ILE A 52 3.77 7.63 4.02
N GLU A 53 2.97 8.70 3.92
CA GLU A 53 2.84 9.71 4.99
C GLU A 53 2.33 9.13 6.31
N HIS A 54 1.47 8.11 6.26
CA HIS A 54 0.91 7.45 7.44
C HIS A 54 1.78 6.27 7.92
N SER A 55 2.77 5.85 7.11
CA SER A 55 3.75 4.85 7.51
C SER A 55 4.89 5.53 8.27
N ASP A 56 5.34 4.92 9.36
CA ASP A 56 6.42 5.42 10.22
C ASP A 56 7.81 5.25 9.56
N ALA A 57 7.91 5.60 8.27
CA ALA A 57 9.09 5.44 7.43
C ALA A 57 10.19 6.40 7.91
N ALA A 58 10.91 5.96 8.94
CA ALA A 58 11.91 6.73 9.69
C ALA A 58 13.15 7.16 8.88
N SER A 59 13.17 7.08 7.55
CA SER A 59 14.23 7.63 6.70
C SER A 59 13.72 7.97 5.30
N LYS A 60 13.87 9.24 4.90
CA LYS A 60 13.46 9.75 3.58
C LYS A 60 14.01 8.97 2.38
N GLU A 61 15.16 8.31 2.54
CA GLU A 61 15.75 7.46 1.49
C GLU A 61 14.98 6.14 1.29
N ARG A 62 14.39 5.56 2.34
CA ARG A 62 13.60 4.33 2.24
C ARG A 62 12.19 4.59 1.72
N SER A 63 11.66 5.79 1.94
CA SER A 63 10.37 6.21 1.40
C SER A 63 10.34 6.19 -0.13
N PHE A 64 11.44 6.49 -0.81
CA PHE A 64 11.50 6.49 -2.28
C PHE A 64 11.54 5.08 -2.87
N GLU A 65 12.24 4.15 -2.21
CA GLU A 65 12.32 2.75 -2.65
C GLU A 65 10.96 2.06 -2.53
N ILE A 66 10.27 2.23 -1.40
CA ILE A 66 8.93 1.68 -1.20
C ILE A 66 7.91 2.33 -2.15
N GLU A 67 8.01 3.64 -2.41
CA GLU A 67 7.16 4.34 -3.38
C GLU A 67 7.25 3.71 -4.77
N GLY A 68 8.47 3.49 -5.27
CA GLY A 68 8.69 2.87 -6.57
C GLY A 68 8.10 1.46 -6.66
N ARG A 69 8.29 0.64 -5.62
CA ARG A 69 7.71 -0.72 -5.54
C ARG A 69 6.19 -0.70 -5.51
N LEU A 70 5.58 0.19 -4.72
CA LEU A 70 4.13 0.35 -4.64
C LEU A 70 3.54 0.77 -5.99
N VAL A 71 4.18 1.74 -6.67
CA VAL A 71 3.76 2.18 -8.01
C VAL A 71 3.83 1.00 -8.97
N GLU A 72 4.98 0.35 -9.09
CA GLU A 72 5.18 -0.75 -10.03
C GLU A 72 4.18 -1.89 -9.79
N ASP A 73 4.02 -2.30 -8.54
CA ASP A 73 3.10 -3.38 -8.18
C ASP A 73 1.65 -2.98 -8.41
N LEU A 74 1.24 -1.74 -8.18
CA LEU A 74 -0.14 -1.32 -8.45
C LEU A 74 -0.48 -1.46 -9.94
N PHE A 75 0.48 -1.25 -10.85
CA PHE A 75 0.28 -1.46 -12.29
C PHE A 75 0.27 -2.95 -12.70
N GLN A 76 0.92 -3.83 -11.94
CA GLN A 76 0.97 -5.27 -12.25
C GLN A 76 -0.12 -6.08 -11.53
N GLN A 77 -0.45 -5.68 -10.32
CA GLN A 77 -1.39 -6.28 -9.39
C GLN A 77 -2.22 -5.16 -8.76
N PRO A 78 -3.24 -4.67 -9.48
CA PRO A 78 -4.04 -3.52 -9.07
C PRO A 78 -5.07 -3.90 -7.98
N PHE A 79 -4.64 -4.58 -6.92
CA PHE A 79 -5.50 -5.05 -5.83
C PHE A 79 -4.99 -4.54 -4.48
N CYS A 80 -5.91 -4.24 -3.55
CA CYS A 80 -5.53 -3.71 -2.23
C CYS A 80 -4.61 -4.67 -1.46
N VAL A 81 -4.87 -5.98 -1.56
CA VAL A 81 -4.05 -7.01 -0.88
C VAL A 81 -2.60 -7.08 -1.40
N ALA A 82 -2.36 -6.75 -2.67
CA ALA A 82 -1.01 -6.74 -3.25
C ALA A 82 -0.17 -5.60 -2.66
N GLN A 83 -0.77 -4.41 -2.56
CA GLN A 83 -0.15 -3.23 -1.94
C GLN A 83 0.08 -3.43 -0.44
N ALA A 84 -0.89 -3.99 0.29
CA ALA A 84 -0.77 -4.28 1.71
C ALA A 84 0.38 -5.27 2.01
N ARG A 85 0.63 -6.23 1.11
CA ARG A 85 1.77 -7.14 1.21
C ARG A 85 3.10 -6.39 1.19
N ILE A 86 3.28 -5.44 0.26
CA ILE A 86 4.51 -4.65 0.18
C ILE A 86 4.74 -3.87 1.47
N LEU A 87 3.69 -3.23 1.99
CA LEU A 87 3.76 -2.50 3.27
C LEU A 87 4.09 -3.44 4.45
N GLN A 88 3.57 -4.68 4.45
CA GLN A 88 3.85 -5.67 5.49
C GLN A 88 5.31 -6.15 5.45
N GLU A 89 5.82 -6.45 4.26
CA GLU A 89 7.21 -6.86 4.07
C GLU A 89 8.17 -5.81 4.61
N GLU A 90 7.87 -4.53 4.38
CA GLU A 90 8.66 -3.41 4.89
C GLU A 90 8.59 -3.28 6.42
N ARG A 91 7.42 -3.53 7.04
CA ARG A 91 7.31 -3.59 8.51
C ARG A 91 8.13 -4.74 9.12
N VAL A 92 8.22 -5.88 8.44
CA VAL A 92 9.01 -7.03 8.89
C VAL A 92 10.51 -6.71 8.84
N VAL A 93 10.99 -6.04 7.78
CA VAL A 93 12.40 -5.64 7.66
C VAL A 93 12.82 -4.69 8.78
N ILE A 94 11.94 -3.79 9.22
CA ILE A 94 12.19 -2.89 10.36
C ILE A 94 12.33 -3.68 11.68
N SER A 95 11.50 -4.70 11.89
CA SER A 95 11.54 -5.52 13.11
C SER A 95 12.78 -6.44 13.16
N GLU A 96 13.20 -7.00 12.03
CA GLU A 96 14.36 -7.91 11.96
C GLU A 96 15.70 -7.15 12.01
N SER A 97 15.79 -5.98 11.38
CA SER A 97 17.00 -5.16 11.39
C SER A 97 17.33 -4.57 12.77
N GLN A 98 16.30 -4.27 13.58
CA GLN A 98 16.47 -3.85 14.98
C GLN A 98 16.86 -5.01 15.91
N ALA A 99 16.42 -6.24 15.61
CA ALA A 99 16.72 -7.42 16.42
C ALA A 99 18.15 -7.97 16.23
N ASN A 100 18.75 -7.78 15.05
CA ASN A 100 20.08 -8.32 14.72
C ASN A 100 21.25 -7.37 15.06
N ALA A 101 20.95 -6.23 15.72
CA ALA A 101 21.93 -5.23 16.13
C ALA A 101 22.28 -5.30 17.63
N SER A 102 21.92 -6.38 18.33
CA SER A 102 22.18 -6.60 19.77
C SER A 102 23.11 -7.78 20.03
#